data_AF-A0A8H4II10-F1
#
_entry.id   AF-A0A8H4II10-F1
#
_cell.length_a   1.000
_cell.length_b   1.000
_cell.length_c   1.000
_cell.angle_alpha   90.00
_cell.angle_beta   90.00
_cell.angle_gamma   90.00
#
_symmetry.space_group_name_H-M   'P 1'
#
loop_
_entity.id
_entity.type
_entity.pdbx_description
1 polymer ?
#
loop_
_entity_poly.entity_id
_entity_poly.type
_entity_poly.pdbx_seq_one_letter_code
_entity_poly.pdbx_strand_id
1 'polypeptide(L)'
;MALADYTDVPAQEPTPTPASYDVALGFEQSMFGNHGGTLDAPSKIWIPVAVIYTFILCMGIMFLYFQRYSHAVRLRGFWLTCSAITSLHIYLLLILLDYPLRFWYGCTAEFWVMATLFPFGLGLYQISNARFIFYYQTQQELLITPQHNKRRKIPIWYRNPIGFLKHYNNMDFLAKTQVFVGCTWVFAILSSSFMYFGSINFHEHYGFFGEWSGTANCHRGPHGEWVPTAMSQLLMCWFWGPYMLWYARTIQDTHFWSFQMKINVIAGFPGTPLWMAFLYSNDLGIIAVNRWFPHAGWFIPGIATIQLGSIIFPILDIGKTRSHMMNLEEELALGGHTSPSDDGMTRVNSKGPYSMVAFEEALEKDTDRLFDLDGKP
;
A
#
# COMPACT_ATOMS: atom_id res chain seq x y z
N MET A 1 -22.51 -37.29 -44.37
CA MET A 1 -23.67 -36.44 -44.70
C MET A 1 -24.63 -36.48 -43.51
N ALA A 2 -24.47 -35.52 -42.60
CA ALA A 2 -25.44 -35.03 -41.62
C ALA A 2 -24.68 -34.01 -40.76
N LEU A 3 -24.71 -32.75 -41.21
CA LEU A 3 -24.29 -31.59 -40.44
C LEU A 3 -25.37 -31.37 -39.37
N ALA A 4 -25.01 -31.54 -38.10
CA ALA A 4 -25.85 -31.10 -37.00
C ALA A 4 -25.68 -29.59 -36.87
N ASP A 5 -26.77 -28.89 -37.16
CA ASP A 5 -26.94 -27.45 -37.09
C ASP A 5 -26.70 -26.98 -35.63
N TYR A 6 -25.64 -26.21 -35.40
CA TYR A 6 -25.32 -25.58 -34.12
C TYR A 6 -25.76 -24.11 -34.19
N THR A 7 -27.04 -23.88 -34.48
CA THR A 7 -27.67 -22.56 -34.40
C THR A 7 -29.03 -22.75 -33.77
N ASP A 8 -29.08 -22.59 -32.45
CA ASP A 8 -30.19 -22.01 -31.67
C ASP A 8 -29.97 -22.37 -30.20
N VAL A 9 -29.00 -21.71 -29.59
CA VAL A 9 -29.11 -21.42 -28.15
C VAL A 9 -30.05 -20.21 -28.10
N PRO A 10 -31.25 -20.31 -27.52
CA PRO A 10 -32.12 -19.14 -27.40
C PRO A 10 -31.33 -18.03 -26.70
N ALA A 11 -31.30 -16.85 -27.31
CA ALA A 11 -30.74 -15.67 -26.69
C ALA A 11 -31.46 -15.48 -25.35
N GLN A 12 -30.76 -15.83 -24.27
CA GLN A 12 -31.26 -15.68 -22.92
C GLN A 12 -31.56 -14.19 -22.74
N GLU A 13 -32.84 -13.85 -22.54
CA GLU A 13 -33.24 -12.46 -22.31
C GLU A 13 -32.37 -11.93 -21.15
N PRO A 14 -31.62 -10.83 -21.37
CA PRO A 14 -30.81 -10.27 -20.31
C PRO A 14 -31.75 -9.88 -19.17
N THR A 15 -31.46 -10.44 -17.99
CA THR A 15 -32.12 -10.11 -16.72
C THR A 15 -32.23 -8.59 -16.58
N PRO A 16 -33.31 -8.07 -15.99
CA PRO A 16 -33.59 -6.64 -15.95
C PRO A 16 -32.53 -5.95 -15.11
N THR A 17 -31.44 -5.52 -15.74
CA THR A 17 -30.58 -4.50 -15.18
C THR A 17 -31.42 -3.23 -15.06
N PRO A 18 -31.19 -2.38 -14.04
CA PRO A 18 -31.74 -1.03 -14.02
C PRO A 18 -31.23 -0.14 -15.19
N ALA A 19 -30.41 -0.69 -16.08
CA ALA A 19 -29.88 -0.08 -17.29
C ALA A 19 -30.55 -0.68 -18.54
N SER A 20 -30.74 0.12 -19.60
CA SER A 20 -31.29 -0.35 -20.87
C SER A 20 -30.43 -1.45 -21.50
N TYR A 21 -31.03 -2.29 -22.35
CA TYR A 21 -30.36 -3.38 -23.07
C TYR A 21 -29.02 -2.95 -23.70
N ASP A 22 -28.99 -1.79 -24.36
CA ASP A 22 -27.78 -1.26 -25.01
C ASP A 22 -26.65 -0.95 -24.02
N VAL A 23 -26.99 -0.59 -22.79
CA VAL A 23 -26.02 -0.29 -21.72
C VAL A 23 -25.47 -1.58 -21.11
N ALA A 24 -26.33 -2.59 -20.90
CA ALA A 24 -25.88 -3.92 -20.48
C ALA A 24 -24.96 -4.54 -21.54
N LEU A 25 -25.33 -4.42 -22.82
CA LEU A 25 -24.53 -4.86 -23.96
C LEU A 25 -23.22 -4.08 -24.07
N GLY A 26 -23.22 -2.76 -23.83
CA GLY A 26 -22.01 -1.95 -23.82
C GLY A 26 -21.03 -2.34 -22.71
N PHE A 27 -21.55 -2.62 -21.51
CA PHE A 27 -20.74 -3.14 -20.41
C PHE A 27 -20.20 -4.54 -20.72
N GLU A 28 -21.03 -5.45 -21.21
CA GLU A 28 -20.62 -6.78 -21.67
C GLU A 28 -19.57 -6.71 -22.79
N GLN A 29 -19.72 -5.82 -23.75
CA GLN A 29 -18.73 -5.63 -24.81
C GLN A 29 -17.41 -5.05 -24.28
N SER A 30 -17.46 -4.16 -23.28
CA SER A 30 -16.26 -3.68 -22.59
C SER A 30 -15.61 -4.78 -21.74
N MET A 31 -16.41 -5.71 -21.22
CA MET A 31 -16.01 -6.79 -20.31
C MET A 31 -15.73 -8.12 -20.98
N PHE A 32 -16.11 -8.37 -22.23
CA PHE A 32 -15.88 -9.65 -22.91
C PHE A 32 -15.46 -9.51 -24.37
N GLY A 33 -15.80 -8.39 -25.03
CA GLY A 33 -15.49 -8.19 -26.45
C GLY A 33 -16.03 -9.31 -27.36
N ASN A 34 -15.86 -9.19 -28.67
CA ASN A 34 -16.19 -10.28 -29.61
C ASN A 34 -14.88 -10.77 -30.24
N HIS A 35 -14.23 -11.74 -29.59
CA HIS A 35 -12.85 -12.12 -29.92
C HIS A 35 -12.70 -13.63 -30.08
N GLY A 36 -12.77 -14.09 -31.33
CA GLY A 36 -12.39 -15.44 -31.72
C GLY A 36 -10.89 -15.66 -31.51
N GLY A 37 -10.53 -16.42 -30.47
CA GLY A 37 -9.26 -17.12 -30.27
C GLY A 37 -7.95 -16.31 -30.30
N THR A 38 -7.99 -14.99 -30.49
CA THR A 38 -6.83 -14.13 -30.71
C THR A 38 -6.69 -13.13 -29.57
N LEU A 39 -5.44 -12.83 -29.17
CA LEU A 39 -5.12 -11.81 -28.18
C LEU A 39 -5.75 -10.46 -28.57
N ASP A 40 -6.58 -9.92 -27.68
CA ASP A 40 -7.24 -8.63 -27.81
C ASP A 40 -6.23 -7.48 -27.73
N ALA A 41 -6.60 -6.32 -28.28
CA ALA A 41 -5.71 -5.16 -28.36
C ALA A 41 -5.27 -4.63 -26.98
N PRO A 42 -6.15 -4.51 -25.96
CA PRO A 42 -5.74 -4.17 -24.59
C PRO A 42 -4.70 -5.14 -24.02
N SER A 43 -4.90 -6.45 -24.13
CA SER A 43 -3.94 -7.45 -23.65
C SER A 43 -2.54 -7.30 -24.24
N LYS A 44 -2.42 -6.96 -25.53
CA LYS A 44 -1.12 -6.72 -26.19
C LYS A 44 -0.35 -5.55 -25.58
N ILE A 45 -1.04 -4.58 -24.98
CA ILE A 45 -0.42 -3.43 -24.32
C ILE A 45 -0.06 -3.77 -22.86
N TRP A 46 -1.01 -4.35 -22.13
CA TRP A 46 -0.86 -4.51 -20.68
C TRP A 46 0.06 -5.66 -20.27
N ILE A 47 0.18 -6.73 -21.07
CA ILE A 47 1.12 -7.83 -20.79
C ILE A 47 2.58 -7.32 -20.76
N PRO A 48 3.11 -6.63 -21.81
CA PRO A 48 4.45 -6.05 -21.75
C PRO A 48 4.64 -5.08 -20.58
N VAL A 49 3.64 -4.24 -20.27
CA VAL A 49 3.70 -3.31 -19.13
C VAL A 49 3.86 -4.07 -17.82
N ALA A 50 3.07 -5.14 -17.60
CA ALA A 50 3.18 -5.99 -16.42
C ALA A 50 4.56 -6.65 -16.28
N VAL A 51 5.12 -7.15 -17.39
CA VAL A 51 6.45 -7.78 -17.42
C VAL A 51 7.54 -6.77 -17.09
N ILE A 52 7.56 -5.62 -17.76
CA ILE A 52 8.55 -4.56 -17.54
C ILE A 52 8.48 -4.06 -16.11
N TYR A 53 7.27 -3.78 -15.60
CA TYR A 53 7.08 -3.26 -14.26
C TYR A 53 7.51 -4.28 -13.18
N THR A 54 7.19 -5.55 -13.36
CA THR A 54 7.65 -6.64 -12.48
C THR A 54 9.18 -6.73 -12.45
N PHE A 55 9.83 -6.63 -13.61
CA PHE A 55 11.28 -6.66 -13.70
C PHE A 55 11.93 -5.49 -12.93
N ILE A 56 11.40 -4.27 -13.09
CA ILE A 56 11.87 -3.07 -12.37
C ILE A 56 11.72 -3.28 -10.84
N LEU A 57 10.57 -3.78 -10.39
CA LEU A 57 10.35 -4.02 -8.96
C LEU A 57 11.25 -5.12 -8.39
N CYS A 58 11.39 -6.25 -9.11
CA CYS A 58 12.28 -7.34 -8.69
C CYS A 58 13.73 -6.86 -8.56
N MET A 59 14.21 -6.06 -9.51
CA MET A 59 15.54 -5.45 -9.46
C MET A 59 15.68 -4.53 -8.24
N GLY A 60 14.68 -3.69 -7.98
CA GLY A 60 14.67 -2.78 -6.82
C GLY A 60 14.67 -3.52 -5.47
N ILE A 61 13.82 -4.54 -5.31
CA ILE A 61 13.77 -5.38 -4.11
C ILE A 61 15.10 -6.12 -3.92
N MET A 62 15.67 -6.66 -5.00
CA MET A 62 16.95 -7.35 -4.97
C MET A 62 18.08 -6.41 -4.52
N PHE A 63 18.11 -5.17 -5.02
CA PHE A 63 19.08 -4.17 -4.56
C PHE A 63 18.91 -3.88 -3.05
N LEU A 64 17.68 -3.67 -2.58
CA LEU A 64 17.40 -3.47 -1.16
C LEU A 64 17.76 -4.68 -0.30
N TYR A 65 17.62 -5.90 -0.82
CA TYR A 65 18.00 -7.12 -0.11
C TYR A 65 19.50 -7.15 0.17
N PHE A 66 20.34 -6.75 -0.80
CA PHE A 66 21.78 -6.62 -0.59
C PHE A 66 22.13 -5.49 0.38
N GLN A 67 21.34 -4.41 0.40
CA GLN A 67 21.52 -3.27 1.29
C GLN A 67 20.69 -3.35 2.58
N ARG A 68 20.18 -4.53 2.94
CA ARG A 68 19.23 -4.70 4.06
C ARG A 68 19.78 -4.31 5.43
N TYR A 69 21.09 -4.29 5.58
CA TYR A 69 21.78 -3.93 6.83
C TYR A 69 21.96 -2.41 6.99
N SER A 70 21.68 -1.62 5.95
CA SER A 70 21.68 -0.16 6.05
C SER A 70 20.62 0.33 7.04
N HIS A 71 20.92 1.45 7.72
CA HIS A 71 20.04 2.02 8.72
C HIS A 71 18.63 2.32 8.15
N ALA A 72 18.59 2.93 6.97
CA ALA A 72 17.38 3.28 6.22
C ALA A 72 16.42 2.09 6.04
N VAL A 73 16.94 0.94 5.59
CA VAL A 73 16.13 -0.26 5.31
C VAL A 73 15.73 -0.98 6.61
N ARG A 74 16.60 -0.97 7.62
CA ARG A 74 16.37 -1.62 8.92
C ARG A 74 15.24 -0.96 9.72
N LEU A 75 15.16 0.38 9.71
CA LEU A 75 14.14 1.13 10.43
C LEU A 75 12.70 0.75 10.01
N ARG A 76 12.48 0.62 8.71
CA ARG A 76 11.18 0.25 8.11
C ARG A 76 10.82 -1.22 8.30
N GLY A 77 11.81 -2.06 8.56
CA GLY A 77 11.65 -3.50 8.55
C GLY A 77 11.58 -4.03 7.13
N PHE A 78 12.72 -4.53 6.64
CA PHE A 78 12.88 -5.07 5.29
C PHE A 78 11.79 -6.07 4.93
N TRP A 79 11.58 -7.11 5.76
CA TRP A 79 10.63 -8.17 5.50
C TRP A 79 9.18 -7.66 5.43
N LEU A 80 8.80 -6.79 6.35
CA LEU A 80 7.45 -6.20 6.37
C LEU A 80 7.18 -5.38 5.10
N THR A 81 8.16 -4.57 4.69
CA THR A 81 8.06 -3.73 3.50
C THR A 81 8.07 -4.58 2.22
N CYS A 82 8.90 -5.61 2.14
CA CYS A 82 8.85 -6.58 1.03
C CYS A 82 7.49 -7.26 0.94
N SER A 83 6.96 -7.79 2.04
CA SER A 83 5.64 -8.43 2.05
C SER A 83 4.54 -7.48 1.61
N ALA A 84 4.58 -6.21 2.02
CA ALA A 84 3.66 -5.18 1.55
C ALA A 84 3.79 -4.91 0.04
N ILE A 85 5.01 -4.71 -0.46
CA ILE A 85 5.27 -4.46 -1.89
C ILE A 85 4.83 -5.66 -2.73
N THR A 86 5.19 -6.88 -2.32
CA THR A 86 4.87 -8.11 -3.06
C THR A 86 3.36 -8.36 -3.09
N SER A 87 2.65 -8.23 -1.97
CA SER A 87 1.18 -8.40 -1.96
C SER A 87 0.46 -7.36 -2.82
N LEU A 88 0.88 -6.08 -2.74
CA LEU A 88 0.38 -5.04 -3.64
C LEU A 88 0.76 -5.29 -5.10
N HIS A 89 1.91 -5.92 -5.35
CA HIS A 89 2.36 -6.25 -6.71
C HIS A 89 1.55 -7.37 -7.33
N ILE A 90 1.23 -8.40 -6.55
CA ILE A 90 0.33 -9.47 -7.02
C ILE A 90 -1.03 -8.86 -7.37
N TYR A 91 -1.56 -7.95 -6.55
CA TYR A 91 -2.81 -7.26 -6.88
C TYR A 91 -2.69 -6.37 -8.14
N LEU A 92 -1.58 -5.62 -8.28
CA LEU A 92 -1.32 -4.83 -9.48
C LEU A 92 -1.24 -5.71 -10.73
N LEU A 93 -0.60 -6.88 -10.65
CA LEU A 93 -0.56 -7.84 -11.74
C LEU A 93 -1.96 -8.31 -12.12
N LEU A 94 -2.84 -8.57 -11.16
CA LEU A 94 -4.23 -8.94 -11.44
C LEU A 94 -4.98 -7.81 -12.15
N ILE A 95 -4.72 -6.54 -11.80
CA ILE A 95 -5.29 -5.39 -12.52
C ILE A 95 -4.75 -5.30 -13.95
N LEU A 96 -3.43 -5.36 -14.14
CA LEU A 96 -2.81 -5.24 -15.46
C LEU A 96 -3.17 -6.42 -16.36
N LEU A 97 -3.37 -7.60 -15.77
CA LEU A 97 -3.72 -8.83 -16.48
C LEU A 97 -5.23 -9.10 -16.48
N ASP A 98 -6.07 -8.13 -16.13
CA ASP A 98 -7.52 -8.29 -16.13
C ASP A 98 -8.07 -8.70 -17.51
N TYR A 99 -7.65 -8.02 -18.59
CA TYR A 99 -8.06 -8.41 -19.95
C TYR A 99 -7.51 -9.79 -20.38
N PRO A 100 -6.20 -10.10 -20.22
CA PRO A 100 -5.68 -11.43 -20.55
C PRO A 100 -6.31 -12.58 -19.75
N LEU A 101 -6.61 -12.36 -18.46
CA LEU A 101 -7.05 -13.40 -17.54
C LEU A 101 -8.57 -13.49 -17.40
N ARG A 102 -9.32 -12.65 -18.09
CA ARG A 102 -10.78 -12.50 -18.02
C ARG A 102 -11.61 -13.78 -18.03
N PHE A 103 -11.20 -14.80 -18.79
CA PHE A 103 -11.88 -16.10 -18.81
C PHE A 103 -11.65 -16.95 -17.56
N TRP A 104 -10.52 -16.74 -16.88
CA TRP A 104 -10.10 -17.47 -15.69
C TRP A 104 -10.35 -16.68 -14.40
N TYR A 105 -10.42 -15.35 -14.51
CA TYR A 105 -10.60 -14.41 -13.42
C TYR A 105 -12.08 -14.02 -13.28
N GLY A 106 -12.88 -14.96 -12.76
CA GLY A 106 -14.30 -14.74 -12.54
C GLY A 106 -14.60 -13.75 -11.41
N CYS A 107 -15.83 -13.21 -11.38
CA CYS A 107 -16.26 -12.22 -10.40
C CYS A 107 -16.05 -12.64 -8.93
N THR A 108 -16.17 -13.94 -8.60
CA THR A 108 -15.89 -14.46 -7.26
C THR A 108 -14.41 -14.28 -6.88
N ALA A 109 -13.49 -14.56 -7.81
CA ALA A 109 -12.06 -14.38 -7.56
C ALA A 109 -11.73 -12.90 -7.40
N GLU A 110 -12.29 -12.03 -8.25
CA GLU A 110 -12.13 -10.58 -8.15
C GLU A 110 -12.63 -10.05 -6.80
N PHE A 111 -13.81 -10.51 -6.37
CA PHE A 111 -14.40 -10.16 -5.09
C PHE A 111 -13.46 -10.45 -3.92
N TRP A 112 -12.97 -11.69 -3.83
CA TRP A 112 -12.10 -12.10 -2.72
C TRP A 112 -10.73 -11.44 -2.77
N VAL A 113 -10.15 -11.25 -3.96
CA VAL A 113 -8.88 -10.54 -4.14
C VAL A 113 -8.99 -9.10 -3.63
N MET A 114 -10.05 -8.38 -4.00
CA MET A 114 -10.28 -7.02 -3.50
C MET A 114 -10.61 -6.97 -2.01
N ALA A 115 -11.31 -7.98 -1.49
CA ALA A 115 -11.67 -8.06 -0.07
C ALA A 115 -10.50 -8.44 0.85
N THR A 116 -9.50 -9.14 0.33
CA THR A 116 -8.42 -9.72 1.15
C THR A 116 -7.04 -9.25 0.74
N LEU A 117 -6.57 -9.59 -0.47
CA LEU A 117 -5.20 -9.34 -0.91
C LEU A 117 -4.87 -7.85 -0.95
N PHE A 118 -5.76 -7.03 -1.51
CA PHE A 118 -5.55 -5.59 -1.60
C PHE A 118 -5.47 -4.90 -0.23
N PRO A 119 -6.46 -5.02 0.67
CA PRO A 119 -6.38 -4.44 2.01
C PRO A 119 -5.24 -5.06 2.83
N PHE A 120 -4.87 -6.32 2.58
CA PHE A 120 -3.70 -6.93 3.21
C PHE A 120 -2.41 -6.18 2.87
N GLY A 121 -2.14 -5.93 1.58
CA GLY A 121 -0.96 -5.19 1.18
C GLY A 121 -0.94 -3.74 1.69
N LEU A 122 -2.09 -3.05 1.62
CA LEU A 122 -2.23 -1.70 2.16
C LEU A 122 -2.01 -1.67 3.69
N GLY A 123 -2.58 -2.62 4.43
CA GLY A 123 -2.43 -2.70 5.87
C GLY A 123 -0.98 -2.93 6.29
N LEU A 124 -0.26 -3.85 5.64
CA LEU A 124 1.17 -4.06 5.89
C LEU A 124 1.99 -2.80 5.61
N TYR A 125 1.66 -2.09 4.52
CA TYR A 125 2.30 -0.82 4.19
C TYR A 125 2.06 0.24 5.29
N GLN A 126 0.82 0.39 5.76
CA GLN A 126 0.49 1.31 6.86
C GLN A 126 1.25 0.98 8.14
N ILE A 127 1.39 -0.31 8.49
CA ILE A 127 2.17 -0.75 9.65
C ILE A 127 3.66 -0.41 9.47
N SER A 128 4.22 -0.61 8.28
CA SER A 128 5.62 -0.23 7.98
C SER A 128 5.86 1.27 8.18
N ASN A 129 4.95 2.12 7.71
CA ASN A 129 5.06 3.56 7.91
C ASN A 129 4.87 3.97 9.38
N ALA A 130 3.98 3.30 10.10
CA ALA A 130 3.75 3.58 11.52
C ALA A 130 4.96 3.19 12.37
N ARG A 131 5.68 2.12 11.98
CA ARG A 131 6.93 1.72 12.61
C ARG A 131 7.97 2.82 12.46
N PHE A 132 8.11 3.40 11.27
CA PHE A 132 9.01 4.52 11.04
C PHE A 132 8.69 5.73 11.95
N ILE A 133 7.41 6.14 12.00
CA ILE A 133 6.98 7.26 12.85
C ILE A 133 7.27 6.98 14.33
N PHE A 134 7.03 5.75 14.79
CA PHE A 134 7.32 5.35 16.16
C PHE A 134 8.81 5.43 16.51
N TYR A 135 9.70 4.97 15.62
CA TYR A 135 11.15 5.08 15.85
C TYR A 135 11.60 6.54 15.94
N TYR A 136 11.13 7.39 15.02
CA TYR A 136 11.44 8.82 15.04
C TYR A 136 11.00 9.48 16.36
N GLN A 137 9.78 9.22 16.80
CA GLN A 137 9.26 9.75 18.08
C GLN A 137 10.08 9.27 19.27
N THR A 138 10.46 7.98 19.28
CA THR A 138 11.28 7.40 20.36
C THR A 138 12.66 8.06 20.40
N GLN A 139 13.30 8.29 19.24
CA GLN A 139 14.59 8.98 19.17
C GLN A 139 14.47 10.42 19.67
N GLN A 140 13.41 11.13 19.28
CA GLN A 140 13.17 12.50 19.75
C GLN A 140 12.93 12.56 21.27
N GLU A 141 12.20 11.60 21.85
CA GLU A 141 12.00 11.52 23.31
C GLU A 141 13.32 11.25 24.04
N LEU A 142 14.18 10.38 23.53
CA LEU A 142 15.49 10.08 24.12
C LEU A 142 16.43 11.29 24.10
N LEU A 143 16.39 12.11 23.05
CA LEU A 143 17.14 13.37 22.97
C LEU A 143 16.72 14.38 24.05
N ILE A 144 15.41 14.47 24.32
CA ILE A 144 14.86 15.45 25.26
C ILE A 144 14.95 14.93 26.70
N THR A 145 14.81 13.62 26.91
CA THR A 145 14.78 13.00 28.25
C THR A 145 15.45 11.62 28.23
N PRO A 146 16.79 11.55 28.42
CA PRO A 146 17.54 10.30 28.32
C PRO A 146 17.23 9.27 29.43
N GLN A 147 16.50 9.65 30.50
CA GLN A 147 16.28 8.79 31.67
C GLN A 147 14.90 8.12 31.77
N HIS A 148 14.02 8.22 30.77
CA HIS A 148 12.70 7.61 30.91
C HIS A 148 12.69 6.11 30.55
N ASN A 149 13.10 5.27 31.49
CA ASN A 149 13.02 3.81 31.37
C ASN A 149 11.56 3.34 31.60
N LYS A 150 10.66 3.52 30.62
CA LYS A 150 9.30 2.97 30.69
C LYS A 150 9.35 1.45 30.50
N ARG A 151 9.44 0.71 31.61
CA ARG A 151 9.14 -0.74 31.61
C ARG A 151 7.70 -0.95 31.12
N ARG A 152 7.54 -1.41 29.87
CA ARG A 152 6.25 -1.83 29.29
C ARG A 152 5.69 -2.99 30.12
N LYS A 153 4.63 -2.74 30.90
CA LYS A 153 3.81 -3.81 31.47
C LYS A 153 2.81 -4.25 30.40
N ILE A 154 2.91 -5.51 29.97
CA ILE A 154 1.93 -6.14 29.09
C ILE A 154 0.65 -6.36 29.92
N PRO A 155 -0.48 -5.71 29.61
CA PRO A 155 -1.72 -5.97 30.34
C PRO A 155 -2.44 -7.19 29.74
N ILE A 156 -2.88 -8.08 30.62
CA ILE A 156 -3.70 -9.25 30.29
C ILE A 156 -5.11 -8.74 29.94
N TRP A 157 -5.51 -8.86 28.68
CA TRP A 157 -6.65 -8.16 28.08
C TRP A 157 -7.83 -9.10 27.81
N TYR A 158 -8.81 -9.23 28.72
CA TYR A 158 -10.03 -10.02 28.40
C TYR A 158 -11.36 -9.61 29.06
N ARG A 159 -11.54 -8.44 29.73
CA ARG A 159 -12.80 -8.25 30.50
C ARG A 159 -13.49 -6.88 30.59
N ASN A 160 -12.93 -5.77 30.08
CA ASN A 160 -13.61 -4.46 30.25
C ASN A 160 -13.40 -3.48 29.07
N PRO A 161 -14.47 -3.04 28.37
CA PRO A 161 -14.37 -2.09 27.25
C PRO A 161 -13.90 -0.69 27.67
N ILE A 162 -14.21 -0.24 28.89
CA ILE A 162 -13.73 1.05 29.42
C ILE A 162 -12.21 1.00 29.67
N GLY A 163 -11.71 -0.16 30.10
CA GLY A 163 -10.28 -0.42 30.26
C GLY A 163 -9.53 -0.39 28.92
N PHE A 164 -10.16 -0.88 27.84
CA PHE A 164 -9.59 -0.82 26.49
C PHE A 164 -9.48 0.61 25.98
N LEU A 165 -10.50 1.46 26.15
CA LEU A 165 -10.45 2.85 25.67
C LEU A 165 -9.37 3.67 26.41
N LYS A 166 -9.26 3.49 27.73
CA LYS A 166 -8.20 4.12 28.54
C LYS A 166 -6.81 3.62 28.14
N HIS A 167 -6.69 2.35 27.77
CA HIS A 167 -5.43 1.78 27.29
C HIS A 167 -5.09 2.25 25.87
N TYR A 168 -6.07 2.34 24.98
CA TYR A 168 -5.91 2.85 23.60
C TYR A 168 -5.30 4.24 23.58
N ASN A 169 -5.75 5.15 24.46
CA ASN A 169 -5.17 6.48 24.56
C ASN A 169 -3.66 6.45 24.90
N ASN A 170 -3.24 5.46 25.70
CA ASN A 170 -1.86 5.26 26.14
C ASN A 170 -1.02 4.37 25.22
N MET A 171 -1.59 3.84 24.12
CA MET A 171 -0.84 3.02 23.17
C MET A 171 0.10 3.87 22.31
N ASP A 172 1.26 3.28 22.00
CA ASP A 172 2.18 3.79 21.01
C ASP A 172 1.52 3.86 19.64
N PHE A 173 2.00 4.78 18.80
CA PHE A 173 1.44 5.00 17.48
C PHE A 173 1.42 3.73 16.62
N LEU A 174 2.49 2.93 16.67
CA LEU A 174 2.57 1.65 15.98
C LEU A 174 1.47 0.67 16.43
N ALA A 175 1.25 0.55 17.74
CA ALA A 175 0.21 -0.34 18.28
C ALA A 175 -1.19 0.12 17.87
N LYS A 176 -1.44 1.44 17.87
CA LYS A 176 -2.71 2.02 17.37
C LYS A 176 -2.95 1.64 15.92
N THR A 177 -1.92 1.75 15.06
CA THR A 177 -2.02 1.35 13.65
C THR A 177 -2.27 -0.13 13.49
N GLN A 178 -1.56 -0.99 14.23
CA GLN A 178 -1.75 -2.45 14.14
C GLN A 178 -3.16 -2.87 14.55
N VAL A 179 -3.68 -2.32 15.65
CA VAL A 179 -5.05 -2.57 16.10
C VAL A 179 -6.05 -2.06 15.05
N PHE A 180 -5.86 -0.85 14.53
CA PHE A 180 -6.74 -0.30 13.50
C PHE A 180 -6.77 -1.15 12.22
N VAL A 181 -5.61 -1.53 11.69
CA VAL A 181 -5.48 -2.37 10.49
C VAL A 181 -6.10 -3.75 10.73
N GLY A 182 -5.81 -4.37 11.89
CA GLY A 182 -6.37 -5.67 12.27
C GLY A 182 -7.91 -5.64 12.38
N CYS A 183 -8.46 -4.63 13.07
CA CYS A 183 -9.91 -4.44 13.16
C CYS A 183 -10.55 -4.22 11.79
N THR A 184 -9.90 -3.44 10.92
CA THR A 184 -10.40 -3.17 9.56
C THR A 184 -10.39 -4.44 8.71
N TRP A 185 -9.37 -5.30 8.82
CA TRP A 185 -9.36 -6.60 8.14
C TRP A 185 -10.42 -7.56 8.68
N VAL A 186 -10.57 -7.67 9.99
CA VAL A 186 -11.61 -8.52 10.60
C VAL A 186 -12.98 -8.06 10.14
N PHE A 187 -13.25 -6.74 10.18
CA PHE A 187 -14.46 -6.16 9.64
C PHE A 187 -14.63 -6.54 8.18
N ALA A 188 -13.64 -6.25 7.32
CA ALA A 188 -13.70 -6.51 5.89
C ALA A 188 -13.99 -7.98 5.58
N ILE A 189 -13.29 -8.93 6.22
CA ILE A 189 -13.48 -10.37 5.98
C ILE A 189 -14.87 -10.81 6.44
N LEU A 190 -15.32 -10.40 7.64
CA LEU A 190 -16.63 -10.80 8.15
C LEU A 190 -17.77 -10.22 7.29
N SER A 191 -17.71 -8.92 6.97
CA SER A 191 -18.72 -8.28 6.13
C SER A 191 -18.70 -8.79 4.70
N SER A 192 -17.51 -9.08 4.14
CA SER A 192 -17.41 -9.65 2.78
C SER A 192 -17.87 -11.10 2.74
N SER A 193 -17.59 -11.89 3.78
CA SER A 193 -18.10 -13.27 3.89
C SER A 193 -19.63 -13.27 3.98
N PHE A 194 -20.19 -12.37 4.80
CA PHE A 194 -21.64 -12.19 4.88
C PHE A 194 -22.24 -11.82 3.51
N MET A 195 -21.61 -10.87 2.80
CA MET A 195 -22.08 -10.48 1.46
C MET A 195 -21.96 -11.62 0.44
N TYR A 196 -20.85 -12.35 0.46
CA TYR A 196 -20.58 -13.45 -0.46
C TYR A 196 -21.57 -14.59 -0.30
N PHE A 197 -21.75 -15.10 0.93
CA PHE A 197 -22.65 -16.23 1.20
C PHE A 197 -24.12 -15.85 1.10
N GLY A 198 -24.48 -14.58 1.35
CA GLY A 198 -25.88 -14.16 1.31
C GLY A 198 -26.37 -13.68 -0.05
N SER A 199 -25.49 -13.30 -0.98
CA SER A 199 -25.89 -12.77 -2.28
C SER A 199 -26.30 -13.88 -3.25
N ILE A 200 -27.51 -13.75 -3.82
CA ILE A 200 -28.01 -14.58 -4.93
C ILE A 200 -27.09 -14.48 -6.16
N ASN A 201 -26.38 -13.36 -6.30
CA ASN A 201 -25.48 -13.11 -7.43
C ASN A 201 -24.25 -14.04 -7.43
N PHE A 202 -23.77 -14.46 -6.26
CA PHE A 202 -22.69 -15.45 -6.13
C PHE A 202 -23.23 -16.89 -5.99
N HIS A 203 -24.42 -17.04 -5.40
CA HIS A 203 -25.00 -18.34 -5.06
C HIS A 203 -26.48 -18.41 -5.38
N GLU A 204 -26.81 -18.69 -6.65
CA GLU A 204 -28.19 -18.73 -7.16
C GLU A 204 -29.13 -19.63 -6.32
N HIS A 205 -28.64 -20.76 -5.84
CA HIS A 205 -29.47 -21.75 -5.15
C HIS A 205 -29.79 -21.44 -3.68
N TYR A 206 -28.96 -20.66 -2.98
CA TYR A 206 -29.09 -20.48 -1.53
C TYR A 206 -28.83 -19.07 -1.01
N GLY A 207 -28.45 -18.12 -1.87
CA GLY A 207 -28.42 -16.72 -1.52
C GLY A 207 -29.82 -16.25 -1.07
N PHE A 208 -29.86 -15.30 -0.14
CA PHE A 208 -31.11 -14.81 0.46
C PHE A 208 -31.38 -13.33 0.19
N PHE A 209 -30.44 -12.61 -0.44
CA PHE A 209 -30.66 -11.23 -0.90
C PHE A 209 -30.06 -10.97 -2.28
N GLY A 210 -30.56 -9.93 -2.96
CA GLY A 210 -30.18 -9.58 -4.32
C GLY A 210 -30.91 -10.39 -5.39
N GLU A 211 -30.60 -10.11 -6.65
CA GLU A 211 -31.12 -10.83 -7.81
C GLU A 211 -29.96 -11.28 -8.69
N TRP A 212 -30.12 -12.41 -9.39
CA TRP A 212 -29.12 -12.87 -10.34
C TRP A 212 -28.99 -11.86 -11.47
N SER A 213 -27.76 -11.39 -11.73
CA SER A 213 -27.52 -10.30 -12.68
C SER A 213 -26.86 -10.76 -13.99
N GLY A 214 -26.53 -12.05 -14.10
CA GLY A 214 -25.71 -12.59 -15.19
C GLY A 214 -24.21 -12.53 -14.90
N THR A 215 -23.44 -13.35 -15.62
CA THR A 215 -21.99 -13.50 -15.41
C THR A 215 -21.24 -12.18 -15.57
N ALA A 216 -21.65 -11.35 -16.52
CA ALA A 216 -21.03 -10.07 -16.77
C ALA A 216 -21.31 -9.05 -15.66
N ASN A 217 -22.58 -8.84 -15.33
CA ASN A 217 -22.97 -7.88 -14.29
C ASN A 217 -22.54 -8.34 -12.88
N CYS A 218 -22.18 -9.62 -12.69
CA CYS A 218 -21.57 -10.08 -11.44
C CYS A 218 -20.32 -9.25 -11.06
N HIS A 219 -19.50 -8.86 -12.05
CA HIS A 219 -18.33 -7.99 -11.82
C HIS A 219 -18.72 -6.59 -11.32
N ARG A 220 -19.92 -6.11 -11.65
CA ARG A 220 -20.41 -4.79 -11.24
C ARG A 220 -20.90 -4.76 -9.80
N GLY A 221 -21.35 -5.90 -9.27
CA GLY A 221 -21.98 -5.97 -7.95
C GLY A 221 -23.18 -5.01 -7.82
N PRO A 222 -24.23 -5.20 -8.63
CA PRO A 222 -25.35 -4.25 -8.72
C PRO A 222 -26.13 -4.07 -7.41
N HIS A 223 -26.01 -5.01 -6.46
CA HIS A 223 -26.71 -5.00 -5.19
C HIS A 223 -25.82 -4.51 -4.04
N GLY A 224 -24.70 -3.86 -4.36
CA GLY A 224 -23.78 -3.31 -3.37
C GLY A 224 -22.83 -4.34 -2.78
N GLU A 225 -22.55 -5.44 -3.49
CA GLU A 225 -21.61 -6.49 -3.07
C GLU A 225 -20.23 -5.91 -2.77
N TRP A 226 -19.83 -4.83 -3.47
CA TRP A 226 -18.55 -4.14 -3.26
C TRP A 226 -18.51 -3.20 -2.05
N VAL A 227 -19.62 -2.96 -1.37
CA VAL A 227 -19.69 -2.01 -0.24
C VAL A 227 -18.70 -2.36 0.89
N PRO A 228 -18.60 -3.62 1.37
CA PRO A 228 -17.62 -3.99 2.39
C PRO A 228 -16.17 -3.63 2.03
N THR A 229 -15.78 -3.92 0.79
CA THR A 229 -14.40 -3.73 0.32
C THR A 229 -14.11 -2.25 0.10
N ALA A 230 -15.04 -1.52 -0.53
CA ALA A 230 -14.96 -0.07 -0.68
C ALA A 230 -14.90 0.65 0.67
N MET A 231 -15.71 0.22 1.65
CA MET A 231 -15.71 0.84 2.98
C MET A 231 -14.42 0.59 3.74
N SER A 232 -13.90 -0.63 3.71
CA SER A 232 -12.60 -0.96 4.28
C SER A 232 -11.47 -0.11 3.67
N GLN A 233 -11.47 0.05 2.35
CA GLN A 233 -10.50 0.89 1.65
C GLN A 233 -10.63 2.37 2.01
N LEU A 234 -11.86 2.91 2.09
CA LEU A 234 -12.09 4.29 2.53
C LEU A 234 -11.62 4.50 3.97
N LEU A 235 -11.87 3.55 4.89
CA LEU A 235 -11.36 3.65 6.26
C LEU A 235 -9.82 3.69 6.29
N MET A 236 -9.14 2.86 5.49
CA MET A 236 -7.68 2.89 5.43
C MET A 236 -7.12 4.13 4.73
N CYS A 237 -7.67 4.51 3.58
CA CYS A 237 -7.09 5.52 2.71
C CYS A 237 -7.58 6.94 3.00
N TRP A 238 -8.85 7.10 3.39
CA TRP A 238 -9.48 8.40 3.62
C TRP A 238 -9.57 8.81 5.09
N PHE A 239 -9.59 7.83 6.00
CA PHE A 239 -9.54 8.14 7.43
C PHE A 239 -8.13 7.98 7.99
N TRP A 240 -7.57 6.77 7.90
CA TRP A 240 -6.28 6.48 8.50
C TRP A 240 -5.10 7.12 7.76
N GLY A 241 -5.13 7.15 6.43
CA GLY A 241 -4.09 7.81 5.61
C GLY A 241 -3.86 9.28 5.99
N PRO A 242 -4.89 10.14 5.99
CA PRO A 242 -4.77 11.53 6.43
C PRO A 242 -4.40 11.67 7.90
N TYR A 243 -4.89 10.78 8.78
CA TYR A 243 -4.48 10.74 10.19
C TYR A 243 -2.97 10.49 10.33
N MET A 244 -2.43 9.50 9.62
CA MET A 244 -0.99 9.23 9.55
C MET A 244 -0.22 10.43 9.00
N LEU A 245 -0.74 11.07 7.95
CA LEU A 245 -0.14 12.26 7.34
C LEU A 245 -0.08 13.43 8.32
N TRP A 246 -1.15 13.63 9.10
CA TRP A 246 -1.21 14.66 10.14
C TRP A 246 -0.15 14.43 11.22
N TYR A 247 0.10 13.19 11.61
CA TYR A 247 1.20 12.85 12.52
C TYR A 247 2.58 13.04 11.88
N ALA A 248 2.73 12.71 10.60
CA ALA A 248 4.00 12.83 9.88
C ALA A 248 4.38 14.27 9.50
N ARG A 249 3.45 15.23 9.60
CA ARG A 249 3.67 16.62 9.16
C ARG A 249 4.69 17.38 10.00
N THR A 250 4.85 17.01 11.27
CA THR A 250 5.75 17.67 12.22
C THR A 250 7.18 17.11 12.15
N ILE A 251 7.38 16.02 11.40
CA ILE A 251 8.68 15.36 11.24
C ILE A 251 9.50 16.17 10.23
N GLN A 252 10.58 16.80 10.69
CA GLN A 252 11.58 17.42 9.83
C GLN A 252 12.52 16.34 9.33
N ASP A 253 12.29 15.88 8.10
CA ASP A 253 12.88 14.64 7.61
C ASP A 253 14.06 14.91 6.66
N THR A 254 15.26 14.49 7.04
CA THR A 254 16.48 14.56 6.22
C THR A 254 16.55 13.49 5.14
N HIS A 255 15.70 12.45 5.25
CA HIS A 255 15.72 11.22 4.44
C HIS A 255 14.46 11.08 3.56
N PHE A 256 13.71 12.18 3.38
CA PHE A 256 12.54 12.28 2.50
C PHE A 256 11.37 11.32 2.78
N TRP A 257 11.30 10.69 3.96
CA TRP A 257 10.24 9.72 4.25
C TRP A 257 8.86 10.35 4.43
N SER A 258 8.77 11.49 5.13
CA SER A 258 7.53 12.27 5.22
C SER A 258 7.04 12.72 3.82
N PHE A 259 7.97 12.99 2.90
CA PHE A 259 7.63 13.34 1.52
C PHE A 259 7.10 12.13 0.73
N GLN A 260 7.72 10.95 0.87
CA GLN A 260 7.19 9.70 0.31
C GLN A 260 5.75 9.46 0.76
N MET A 261 5.48 9.60 2.06
CA MET A 261 4.15 9.41 2.63
C MET A 261 3.11 10.35 2.01
N LYS A 262 3.46 11.63 1.82
CA LYS A 262 2.61 12.63 1.17
C LYS A 262 2.25 12.21 -0.25
N ILE A 263 3.25 11.88 -1.06
CA ILE A 263 3.04 11.45 -2.45
C ILE A 263 2.11 10.23 -2.50
N ASN A 264 2.40 9.22 -1.67
CA ASN A 264 1.66 7.96 -1.70
C ASN A 264 0.20 8.13 -1.26
N VAL A 265 -0.06 8.95 -0.24
CA VAL A 265 -1.43 9.26 0.20
C VAL A 265 -2.18 10.04 -0.88
N ILE A 266 -1.55 11.06 -1.48
CA ILE A 266 -2.17 11.89 -2.53
C ILE A 266 -2.49 11.04 -3.77
N ALA A 267 -1.56 10.19 -4.20
CA ALA A 267 -1.74 9.34 -5.38
C ALA A 267 -2.78 8.23 -5.16
N GLY A 268 -2.93 7.73 -3.93
CA GLY A 268 -3.93 6.71 -3.58
C GLY A 268 -5.33 7.26 -3.30
N PHE A 269 -5.45 8.55 -2.94
CA PHE A 269 -6.70 9.19 -2.57
C PHE A 269 -7.84 9.03 -3.61
N PRO A 270 -7.60 9.23 -4.92
CA PRO A 270 -8.66 9.12 -5.91
C PRO A 270 -9.02 7.67 -6.29
N GLY A 271 -8.26 6.66 -5.84
CA GLY A 271 -8.40 5.28 -6.31
C GLY A 271 -9.79 4.69 -6.11
N THR A 272 -10.27 4.60 -4.86
CA THR A 272 -11.59 4.06 -4.54
C THR A 272 -12.76 4.86 -5.16
N PRO A 273 -12.83 6.20 -5.07
CA PRO A 273 -13.94 6.92 -5.68
C PRO A 273 -13.95 6.82 -7.21
N LEU A 274 -12.79 6.83 -7.87
CA LEU A 274 -12.73 6.63 -9.33
C LEU A 274 -13.07 5.20 -9.72
N TRP A 275 -12.59 4.19 -8.99
CA TRP A 275 -13.00 2.80 -9.21
C TRP A 275 -14.52 2.65 -9.14
N MET A 276 -15.17 3.18 -8.09
CA MET A 276 -16.63 3.14 -7.95
C MET A 276 -17.33 3.93 -9.06
N ALA A 277 -16.84 5.12 -9.42
CA ALA A 277 -17.42 5.90 -10.50
C ALA A 277 -17.36 5.17 -11.85
N PHE A 278 -16.23 4.52 -12.16
CA PHE A 278 -16.06 3.81 -13.42
C PHE A 278 -16.74 2.44 -13.44
N LEU A 279 -16.94 1.82 -12.28
CA LEU A 279 -17.68 0.57 -12.15
C LEU A 279 -19.20 0.78 -12.32
N TYR A 280 -19.74 1.85 -11.73
CA TYR A 280 -21.19 2.09 -11.70
C TYR A 280 -21.69 3.13 -12.71
N SER A 281 -20.82 3.76 -13.51
CA SER A 281 -21.28 4.66 -14.56
C SER A 281 -21.86 3.91 -15.77
N ASN A 282 -22.90 4.49 -16.36
CA ASN A 282 -23.51 4.06 -17.62
C ASN A 282 -23.23 5.04 -18.77
N ASP A 283 -22.34 6.00 -18.55
CA ASP A 283 -21.94 6.96 -19.57
C ASP A 283 -21.13 6.27 -20.68
N LEU A 284 -21.50 6.54 -21.94
CA LEU A 284 -20.84 5.94 -23.12
C LEU A 284 -19.34 6.27 -23.18
N GLY A 285 -18.93 7.45 -22.72
CA GLY A 285 -17.53 7.84 -22.64
C GLY A 285 -16.75 6.99 -21.61
N ILE A 286 -17.35 6.73 -20.45
CA ILE A 286 -16.74 5.87 -19.42
C ILE A 286 -16.66 4.41 -19.88
N ILE A 287 -17.70 3.89 -20.54
CA ILE A 287 -17.68 2.54 -21.13
C ILE A 287 -16.55 2.43 -22.18
N ALA A 288 -16.34 3.46 -23.00
CA ALA A 288 -15.25 3.50 -23.96
C ALA A 288 -13.87 3.47 -23.30
N VAL A 289 -13.70 4.12 -22.14
CA VAL A 289 -12.47 4.04 -21.33
C VAL A 289 -12.30 2.64 -20.75
N ASN A 290 -13.35 2.05 -20.17
CA ASN A 290 -13.33 0.71 -19.58
C ASN A 290 -12.96 -0.40 -20.56
N ARG A 291 -13.07 -0.14 -21.86
CA ARG A 291 -12.61 -1.06 -22.92
C ARG A 291 -11.09 -1.18 -23.01
N TRP A 292 -10.35 -0.16 -22.57
CA TRP A 292 -8.87 -0.10 -22.66
C TRP A 292 -8.19 -0.02 -21.30
N PHE A 293 -8.89 0.47 -20.29
CA PHE A 293 -8.40 0.62 -18.93
C PHE A 293 -9.38 -0.05 -17.95
N PRO A 294 -8.96 -1.05 -17.16
CA PRO A 294 -9.89 -1.76 -16.28
C PRO A 294 -10.40 -0.80 -15.20
N HIS A 295 -11.63 -0.97 -14.72
CA HIS A 295 -12.21 -0.12 -13.66
C HIS A 295 -11.36 -0.14 -12.39
N ALA A 296 -10.77 -1.29 -12.03
CA ALA A 296 -9.83 -1.42 -10.92
C ALA A 296 -8.47 -0.74 -11.19
N GLY A 297 -8.20 -0.35 -12.44
CA GLY A 297 -7.00 0.38 -12.88
C GLY A 297 -6.78 1.69 -12.15
N TRP A 298 -7.82 2.30 -11.60
CA TRP A 298 -7.70 3.54 -10.83
C TRP A 298 -6.90 3.40 -9.53
N PHE A 299 -6.61 2.17 -9.08
CA PHE A 299 -5.67 1.92 -7.98
C PHE A 299 -4.20 1.95 -8.41
N ILE A 300 -3.88 1.85 -9.71
CA ILE A 300 -2.51 1.77 -10.23
C ILE A 300 -1.64 2.94 -9.74
N PRO A 301 -2.07 4.23 -9.79
CA PRO A 301 -1.22 5.34 -9.34
C PRO A 301 -0.83 5.22 -7.86
N GLY A 302 -1.79 4.87 -6.99
CA GLY A 302 -1.54 4.68 -5.57
C GLY A 302 -0.62 3.49 -5.29
N ILE A 303 -0.86 2.35 -5.94
CA ILE A 303 -0.03 1.16 -5.77
C ILE A 303 1.40 1.41 -6.29
N ALA A 304 1.52 1.98 -7.48
CA ALA A 304 2.82 2.21 -8.11
C ALA A 304 3.67 3.21 -7.32
N THR A 305 3.07 4.27 -6.78
CA THR A 305 3.78 5.23 -5.92
C THR A 305 4.20 4.60 -4.59
N ILE A 306 3.36 3.76 -3.98
CA ILE A 306 3.73 2.98 -2.79
C ILE A 306 4.93 2.07 -3.08
N GLN A 307 4.91 1.31 -4.17
CA GLN A 307 5.96 0.35 -4.50
C GLN A 307 7.26 1.05 -4.89
N LEU A 308 7.21 1.99 -5.83
CA LEU A 308 8.38 2.73 -6.27
C LEU A 308 8.93 3.60 -5.14
N GLY A 309 8.09 4.30 -4.39
CA GLY A 309 8.53 5.09 -3.24
C GLY A 309 9.21 4.23 -2.17
N SER A 310 8.68 3.02 -1.90
CA SER A 310 9.28 2.13 -0.90
C SER A 310 10.65 1.57 -1.33
N ILE A 311 10.98 1.67 -2.61
CA ILE A 311 12.27 1.23 -3.19
C ILE A 311 13.21 2.40 -3.41
N ILE A 312 12.77 3.46 -4.09
CA ILE A 312 13.59 4.59 -4.53
C ILE A 312 14.10 5.38 -3.33
N PHE A 313 13.25 5.69 -2.35
CA PHE A 313 13.66 6.54 -1.22
C PHE A 313 14.78 5.93 -0.37
N PRO A 314 14.74 4.64 0.03
CA PRO A 314 15.88 4.04 0.71
C PRO A 314 17.16 4.01 -0.15
N ILE A 315 17.04 3.82 -1.47
CA ILE A 315 18.21 3.83 -2.38
C ILE A 315 18.85 5.21 -2.42
N LEU A 316 18.05 6.27 -2.57
CA LEU A 316 18.54 7.65 -2.55
C LEU A 316 19.24 7.97 -1.22
N ASP A 317 18.70 7.45 -0.12
CA ASP A 317 19.24 7.67 1.20
C ASP A 317 20.62 6.99 1.41
N ILE A 318 20.75 5.75 0.95
CA ILE A 318 22.03 5.03 0.94
C ILE A 318 23.06 5.78 0.10
N GLY A 319 22.67 6.27 -1.09
CA GLY A 319 23.55 7.04 -1.97
C GLY A 319 24.05 8.34 -1.34
N LYS A 320 23.16 9.07 -0.66
CA LYS A 320 23.50 10.32 0.04
C LYS A 320 24.43 10.06 1.23
N THR A 321 24.16 9.02 2.01
CA THR A 321 25.01 8.63 3.15
C THR A 321 26.43 8.30 2.69
N ARG A 322 26.57 7.52 1.61
CA ARG A 322 27.89 7.20 1.02
C ARG A 322 28.63 8.45 0.54
N SER A 323 27.94 9.40 -0.09
CA SER A 323 28.55 10.67 -0.51
C SER A 323 29.06 11.48 0.67
N HIS A 324 28.33 11.54 1.78
CA HIS A 324 28.78 12.24 2.97
C HIS A 324 30.01 11.59 3.60
N MET A 325 30.05 10.26 3.67
CA MET A 325 31.22 9.54 4.18
C MET A 325 32.46 9.75 3.31
N MET A 326 32.34 9.72 1.98
CA MET A 326 33.47 9.98 1.07
C MET A 326 34.01 11.39 1.21
N ASN A 327 33.12 12.40 1.33
CA ASN A 327 33.55 13.79 1.52
C ASN A 327 34.25 13.98 2.88
N LEU A 328 33.78 13.32 3.93
CA LEU A 328 34.41 13.37 5.25
C LEU A 328 35.79 12.71 5.25
N GLU A 329 35.94 11.57 4.59
CA GLU A 329 37.22 10.89 4.41
C GLU A 329 38.22 11.77 3.63
N GLU A 330 37.76 12.48 2.60
CA GLU A 330 38.55 13.45 1.85
C GLU A 330 38.96 14.65 2.72
N GLU A 331 38.05 15.21 3.53
CA GLU A 331 38.36 16.29 4.48
C GLU A 331 39.36 15.85 5.56
N LEU A 332 39.24 14.62 6.08
CA LEU A 332 40.20 14.07 7.04
C LEU A 332 41.57 13.81 6.40
N ALA A 333 41.60 13.34 5.15
CA ALA A 333 42.83 13.12 4.39
C ALA A 333 43.55 14.44 4.06
N LEU A 334 42.81 15.52 3.78
CA LEU A 334 43.35 16.86 3.50
C LEU A 334 43.66 17.66 4.78
N GLY A 335 42.92 17.42 5.87
CA GLY A 335 43.00 18.13 7.15
C GLY A 335 44.12 17.68 8.09
N GLY A 336 44.87 16.62 7.73
CA GLY A 336 45.97 16.06 8.55
C GLY A 336 47.18 16.97 8.82
N HIS A 337 47.12 18.28 8.49
CA HIS A 337 48.24 19.20 8.68
C HIS A 337 47.94 20.53 9.38
N THR A 338 46.82 20.66 10.09
CA THR A 338 46.58 21.88 10.87
C THR A 338 46.04 21.56 12.25
N SER A 339 46.84 21.87 13.27
CA SER A 339 46.45 21.86 14.68
C SER A 339 45.12 22.59 14.89
N PRO A 340 44.30 22.15 15.85
CA PRO A 340 42.97 22.69 16.05
C PRO A 340 43.06 24.15 16.54
N SER A 341 42.70 25.10 15.68
CA SER A 341 42.32 26.43 16.11
C SER A 341 40.82 26.38 16.42
N ASP A 342 40.46 26.72 17.67
CA ASP A 342 39.15 26.62 18.32
C ASP A 342 37.96 27.35 17.64
N ASP A 343 38.13 27.88 16.44
CA ASP A 343 37.19 28.83 15.82
C ASP A 343 36.21 28.21 14.81
N GLY A 344 36.30 26.90 14.55
CA GLY A 344 35.48 26.21 13.53
C GLY A 344 34.12 25.69 14.02
N MET A 345 33.90 25.57 15.34
CA MET A 345 32.75 24.83 15.89
C MET A 345 31.41 25.59 15.80
N THR A 346 31.39 26.82 15.32
CA THR A 346 30.18 27.67 15.31
C THR A 346 29.38 27.66 14.00
N ARG A 347 29.87 27.03 12.91
CA ARG A 347 29.27 27.25 11.58
C ARG A 347 28.42 26.12 11.00
N VAL A 348 28.34 24.94 11.63
CA VAL A 348 27.46 23.83 11.20
C VAL A 348 26.10 23.83 11.92
N ASN A 349 25.89 24.76 12.87
CA ASN A 349 24.73 24.74 13.77
C ASN A 349 23.51 25.55 13.28
N SER A 350 23.11 25.42 12.01
CA SER A 350 21.87 26.09 11.52
C SER A 350 20.77 25.17 11.02
N LYS A 351 21.00 23.85 10.97
CA LYS A 351 19.91 22.87 10.80
C LYS A 351 19.56 22.32 12.18
N GLY A 352 18.44 22.80 12.71
CA GLY A 352 17.98 22.69 14.10
C GLY A 352 18.34 21.40 14.87
N PRO A 353 18.44 21.49 16.22
CA PRO A 353 18.83 20.40 17.14
C PRO A 353 17.84 19.22 17.22
N TYR A 354 16.99 19.03 16.21
CA TYR A 354 15.94 18.02 16.11
C TYR A 354 16.05 17.16 14.84
N SER A 355 17.22 17.17 14.19
CA SER A 355 17.50 16.33 13.02
C SER A 355 18.02 14.95 13.47
N MET A 356 17.54 13.88 12.82
CA MET A 356 18.02 12.50 13.06
C MET A 356 19.53 12.37 12.86
N VAL A 357 20.11 13.21 11.99
CA VAL A 357 21.56 13.33 11.76
C VAL A 357 22.29 13.83 13.00
N ALA A 358 21.73 14.79 13.74
CA ALA A 358 22.36 15.31 14.96
C ALA A 358 22.36 14.26 16.10
N PHE A 359 21.38 13.35 16.09
CA PHE A 359 21.37 12.21 17.01
C PHE A 359 22.36 11.13 16.58
N GLU A 360 22.42 10.78 15.29
CA GLU A 360 23.43 9.84 14.77
C GLU A 360 24.84 10.34 15.06
N GLU A 361 25.09 11.64 14.86
CA GLU A 361 26.36 12.30 15.20
C GLU A 361 26.63 12.29 16.72
N ALA A 362 25.61 12.56 17.55
CA ALA A 362 25.74 12.47 19.00
C ALA A 362 26.02 11.04 19.48
N LEU A 363 25.41 10.03 18.83
CA LEU A 363 25.59 8.62 19.16
C LEU A 363 26.98 8.15 18.76
N GLU A 364 27.44 8.52 17.56
CA GLU A 364 28.79 8.23 17.06
C GLU A 364 29.85 8.82 18.01
N LYS A 365 29.65 10.07 18.43
CA LYS A 365 30.54 10.81 19.34
C LYS A 365 30.53 10.30 20.79
N ASP A 366 29.42 9.74 21.28
CA ASP A 366 29.36 9.10 22.61
C ASP A 366 29.77 7.61 22.58
N THR A 367 29.74 6.92 21.43
CA THR A 367 30.33 5.56 21.31
C THR A 367 31.81 5.58 21.65
N ASP A 368 32.55 6.59 21.19
CA ASP A 368 33.97 6.75 21.50
C ASP A 368 34.20 6.91 23.01
N ARG A 369 33.31 7.60 23.72
CA ARG A 369 33.34 7.70 25.20
C ARG A 369 32.98 6.41 25.91
N LEU A 370 32.11 5.58 25.33
CA LEU A 370 31.76 4.27 25.88
C LEU A 370 32.92 3.27 25.73
N PHE A 371 33.68 3.34 24.63
CA PHE A 371 34.88 2.52 24.45
C PHE A 371 36.09 3.02 25.27
N ASP A 372 36.20 4.33 25.53
CA ASP A 372 37.21 4.88 26.44
C ASP A 372 36.98 4.52 27.93
N LEU A 373 35.76 4.12 28.30
CA LEU A 373 35.44 3.64 29.65
C LEU A 373 35.80 2.17 29.90
N ASP A 374 35.96 1.36 28.85
CA ASP A 374 36.49 -0.02 28.92
C ASP A 374 38.03 -0.06 28.83
N GLY A 375 38.67 1.10 28.61
CA GLY A 375 40.11 1.26 28.36
C GLY A 375 40.94 1.82 29.52
N LYS A 376 40.50 1.68 30.79
CA LYS A 376 41.38 1.94 31.95
C LYS A 376 41.56 0.68 32.81
N PRO A 377 42.82 0.41 33.24
CA PRO A 377 43.26 -0.86 33.81
C PRO A 377 42.57 -1.27 35.11
#